data_AF-A0A497RDC5-F1
#
_entry.id   AF-A0A497RDC5-F1
#
_cell.length_a   1.000
_cell.length_b   1.000
_cell.length_c   1.000
_cell.angle_alpha   90.00
_cell.angle_beta   90.00
_cell.angle_gamma   90.00
#
_symmetry.space_group_name_H-M   'P 1'
#
loop_
_entity.id
_entity.type
_entity.pdbx_description
1 polymer ?
#
loop_
_entity_poly.entity_id
_entity_poly.type
_entity_poly.pdbx_seq_one_letter_code
_entity_poly.pdbx_strand_id
1 'polypeptide(L)' 'MLAPEERKATIDAIFALAYGLYTYVNPIPTVTGGLNLVKLLTEDLKDITGGLLSVEPDTVKAVDGIEKHILTKRKKLGL' A
#
# COMPACT_ATOMS: atom_id res chain seq x y z
N MET A 1 11.56 18.66 -7.10
CA MET A 1 10.23 18.83 -6.46
C MET A 1 9.27 17.91 -7.19
N LEU A 2 8.52 17.04 -6.49
CA LEU A 2 7.54 16.15 -7.12
C LEU A 2 6.48 16.96 -7.88
N ALA A 3 5.96 16.39 -8.96
CA ALA A 3 4.89 17.01 -9.72
C ALA A 3 3.61 17.13 -8.86
N PRO A 4 2.74 18.13 -9.09
CA PRO A 4 1.50 18.31 -8.30
C PRO A 4 0.62 17.05 -8.21
N GLU A 5 0.54 16.28 -9.29
CA GLU A 5 -0.20 15.01 -9.39
C GLU A 5 0.40 13.91 -8.52
N GLU A 6 1.74 13.77 -8.49
CA GLU A 6 2.44 12.77 -7.69
C GLU A 6 2.24 13.01 -6.19
N ARG A 7 2.19 14.30 -5.79
CA ARG A 7 1.91 14.68 -4.40
C ARG A 7 0.47 14.32 -4.00
N LYS A 8 -0.50 14.58 -4.87
CA LYS A 8 -1.91 14.18 -4.64
C LYS A 8 -2.03 12.67 -4.52
N ALA A 9 -1.44 11.90 -5.44
CA ALA A 9 -1.45 10.44 -5.37
C ALA A 9 -0.80 9.89 -4.10
N THR A 10 0.28 10.53 -3.62
CA THR A 10 0.92 10.15 -2.35
C THR A 10 -0.03 10.36 -1.17
N ILE A 11 -0.76 11.48 -1.15
CA ILE A 11 -1.76 11.78 -0.12
C ILE A 11 -2.92 10.78 -0.20
N ASP A 12 -3.44 10.51 -1.40
CA ASP A 12 -4.53 9.55 -1.63
C ASP A 12 -4.15 8.15 -1.13
N ALA A 13 -2.92 7.71 -1.39
CA ALA A 13 -2.41 6.44 -0.90
C ALA A 13 -2.38 6.40 0.63
N ILE A 14 -1.88 7.45 1.30
CA ILE A 14 -1.84 7.52 2.77
C ILE A 14 -3.26 7.46 3.35
N PHE A 15 -4.23 8.17 2.76
CA PHE A 15 -5.62 8.11 3.22
C PHE A 15 -6.26 6.73 2.99
N ALA A 16 -5.95 6.05 1.88
CA ALA A 16 -6.42 4.69 1.65
C ALA A 16 -5.95 3.71 2.75
N LEU A 17 -4.70 3.86 3.23
CA LEU A 17 -4.18 3.07 4.34
C LEU A 17 -4.93 3.35 5.65
N ALA A 18 -5.32 4.61 5.89
CA ALA A 18 -6.11 4.98 7.05
C ALA A 18 -7.51 4.31 7.04
N TYR A 19 -8.08 4.09 5.86
CA TYR A 19 -9.33 3.34 5.66
C TYR A 19 -9.15 1.81 5.66
N GLY A 20 -7.93 1.30 5.92
CA GLY A 20 -7.68 -0.14 6.01
C GLY A 20 -7.50 -0.84 4.66
N LEU A 21 -7.23 -0.09 3.60
CA LEU A 21 -7.05 -0.64 2.25
C LEU A 21 -5.62 -1.13 2.02
N TYR A 22 -5.49 -2.21 1.24
CA TYR A 22 -4.24 -2.57 0.61
C TYR A 22 -4.04 -1.70 -0.62
N THR A 23 -2.95 -0.96 -0.67
CA THR A 23 -2.73 0.08 -1.66
C THR A 23 -1.38 -0.13 -2.33
N TYR A 24 -1.41 -0.45 -3.62
CA TYR A 24 -0.22 -0.53 -4.46
C TYR A 24 0.05 0.83 -5.10
N VAL A 25 1.30 1.29 -5.06
CA VAL A 25 1.72 2.56 -5.68
C VAL A 25 3.00 2.35 -6.49
N ASN A 26 2.99 2.85 -7.73
CA ASN A 26 4.14 2.88 -8.63
C ASN A 26 4.04 4.15 -9.50
N PRO A 27 5.09 5.02 -9.58
CA PRO A 27 6.43 4.89 -9.00
C PRO A 27 6.45 4.90 -7.47
N ILE A 28 7.53 4.36 -6.89
CA ILE A 28 7.72 4.31 -5.43
C ILE A 28 7.68 5.74 -4.88
N PRO A 29 6.75 6.08 -3.97
CA PRO A 29 6.63 7.43 -3.44
C PRO A 29 7.85 7.79 -2.58
N THR A 30 8.17 9.09 -2.51
CA THR A 30 9.30 9.62 -1.73
C THR A 30 9.03 9.64 -0.21
N VAL A 31 8.45 8.57 0.31
CA VAL A 31 8.22 8.31 1.75
C VAL A 31 9.19 7.26 2.30
N THR A 32 10.07 6.73 1.45
CA THR A 32 11.00 5.65 1.78
C THR A 32 12.28 6.09 2.49
N GLY A 33 12.47 7.39 2.71
CA GLY A 33 13.69 7.95 3.31
C GLY A 33 13.87 7.67 4.82
N GLY A 34 12.83 7.19 5.51
CA GLY A 34 12.88 6.85 6.92
C GLY A 34 12.52 5.38 7.15
N LEU A 35 13.44 4.60 7.71
CA LEU A 35 13.22 3.15 7.96
C LEU A 35 11.97 2.88 8.81
N ASN A 36 11.75 3.67 9.85
CA ASN A 36 10.56 3.54 10.70
C ASN A 36 9.27 3.89 9.94
N LEU A 37 9.32 4.85 9.02
CA LEU A 37 8.17 5.22 8.21
C LEU A 37 7.86 4.13 7.18
N VAL A 38 8.89 3.57 6.52
CA VAL A 38 8.72 2.43 5.62
C VAL A 38 8.07 1.28 6.36
N LYS A 39 8.66 0.85 7.49
CA LYS A 39 8.13 -0.24 8.31
C LYS A 39 6.68 0.01 8.74
N LEU A 40 6.37 1.24 9.16
CA LEU A 40 5.01 1.61 9.51
C LEU A 40 4.04 1.38 8.33
N LEU A 41 4.37 1.91 7.15
CA LEU A 41 3.50 1.88 5.97
C LEU A 41 3.40 0.48 5.35
N THR A 42 4.48 -0.31 5.36
CA THR A 42 4.57 -1.59 4.64
C THR A 42 4.38 -2.82 5.53
N GLU A 43 4.35 -2.67 6.86
CA GLU A 43 4.22 -3.78 7.81
C GLU A 43 3.21 -3.47 8.92
N ASP A 44 3.49 -2.44 9.74
CA ASP A 44 2.81 -2.26 11.02
C ASP A 44 1.34 -1.81 10.88
N LEU A 45 0.99 -1.04 9.85
CA LEU A 45 -0.38 -0.55 9.64
C LEU A 45 -1.42 -1.67 9.46
N LYS A 46 -1.00 -2.85 9.04
CA LYS A 46 -1.89 -4.01 8.91
C LYS A 46 -2.57 -4.38 10.23
N ASP A 47 -1.87 -4.17 11.35
CA ASP A 47 -2.37 -4.50 12.68
C ASP A 47 -2.98 -3.28 13.40
N ILE A 48 -2.84 -2.07 12.83
CA ILE A 48 -3.40 -0.82 13.37
C ILE A 48 -4.71 -0.45 12.66
N THR A 49 -4.68 -0.29 11.34
CA THR A 49 -5.85 0.10 10.53
C THR A 49 -6.35 -1.02 9.62
N GLY A 50 -5.54 -2.07 9.43
CA GLY A 50 -5.79 -3.09 8.41
C GLY A 50 -5.20 -2.75 7.03
N GLY A 51 -4.69 -1.53 6.87
CA GLY A 51 -4.12 -1.02 5.63
C GLY A 51 -2.68 -1.45 5.43
N LEU A 52 -2.23 -1.52 4.17
CA LEU A 52 -0.86 -1.91 3.84
C LEU A 52 -0.41 -1.29 2.52
N LEU A 53 0.74 -0.63 2.54
CA LEU A 53 1.35 -0.08 1.33
C LEU A 53 2.19 -1.15 0.63
N SER A 54 2.00 -1.30 -0.68
CA SER A 54 2.84 -2.12 -1.55
C SER A 54 3.54 -1.25 -2.59
N VAL A 55 4.86 -1.44 -2.72
CA VAL A 55 5.75 -0.69 -3.61
C VAL A 55 6.54 -1.62 -4.54
N GLU A 56 5.94 -2.75 -4.90
CA GLU A 56 6.55 -3.78 -5.75
C GLU A 56 6.86 -3.23 -7.17
N PRO A 57 8.12 -3.16 -7.61
CA PRO A 57 8.45 -2.60 -8.92
C PRO A 57 8.06 -3.51 -10.09
N ASP A 58 7.97 -4.82 -9.87
CA ASP A 58 7.57 -5.77 -10.91
C ASP A 58 6.03 -5.81 -11.04
N THR A 59 5.52 -5.48 -12.22
CA THR A 59 4.08 -5.37 -12.46
C THR A 59 3.35 -6.71 -12.32
N VAL A 60 3.99 -7.83 -12.67
CA VAL A 60 3.41 -9.17 -12.53
C VAL A 60 3.29 -9.52 -11.04
N LYS A 61 4.36 -9.31 -10.28
CA LYS A 61 4.34 -9.54 -8.82
C LYS A 61 3.37 -8.61 -8.09
N ALA A 62 3.23 -7.37 -8.56
CA ALA A 62 2.25 -6.44 -8.00
C ALA A 62 0.81 -6.97 -8.18
N VAL A 63 0.49 -7.48 -9.37
CA VAL A 63 -0.81 -8.12 -9.66
C VAL A 63 -1.01 -9.35 -8.78
N ASP A 64 -0.01 -10.24 -8.68
CA ASP A 64 -0.05 -11.41 -7.81
C ASP A 64 -0.30 -11.02 -6.34
N GLY A 65 0.33 -9.93 -5.88
CA GLY A 65 0.15 -9.39 -4.54
C GLY A 65 -1.27 -8.87 -4.29
N ILE A 66 -1.85 -8.16 -5.25
CA ILE A 66 -3.23 -7.67 -5.19
C ILE A 66 -4.21 -8.85 -5.16
N GLU A 67 -4.07 -9.82 -6.07
CA GLU A 67 -4.92 -11.01 -6.13
C GLU A 67 -4.85 -11.79 -4.81
N LYS A 68 -3.64 -12.06 -4.32
CA LYS A 68 -3.42 -12.74 -3.05
C LYS A 68 -4.10 -11.99 -1.89
N HIS A 69 -4.04 -10.67 -1.86
CA HIS A 69 -4.71 -9.87 -0.85
C HIS A 69 -6.23 -10.06 -0.91
N ILE A 70 -6.82 -9.94 -2.11
CA ILE A 70 -8.27 -10.11 -2.34
C ILE A 70 -8.71 -11.51 -1.91
N LEU A 71 -8.04 -12.56 -2.39
CA LEU A 71 -8.39 -13.94 -2.07
C LEU A 71 -8.27 -14.24 -0.57
N THR A 72 -7.26 -13.68 0.09
CA THR A 72 -7.11 -13.81 1.54
C THR A 72 -8.29 -13.18 2.29
N LYS A 73 -8.75 -11.99 1.86
CA LYS A 73 -9.91 -11.33 2.46
C LYS A 73 -11.21 -12.08 2.17
N ARG A 74 -11.41 -12.57 0.94
CA ARG A 74 -12.56 -13.41 0.55
C ARG A 74 -12.65 -14.68 1.39
N LYS A 75 -11.55 -15.41 1.53
CA LYS A 75 -11.50 -16.62 2.36
C LYS A 75 -11.90 -16.34 3.81
N LYS A 76 -11.48 -15.20 4.38
CA LYS A 76 -11.88 -14.78 5.74
C LYS A 76 -13.37 -14.45 5.86
N LEU A 77 -14.03 -14.10 4.76
CA LEU A 77 -15.47 -13.89 4.67
C LEU A 77 -16.25 -15.16 4.30
N GLY A 78 -15.58 -16.30 4.10
CA GLY A 78 -16.21 -17.55 3.65
C GLY A 78 -16.56 -17.58 2.16
N LEU A 79 -15.87 -16.78 1.35
CA LEU A 79 -16.05 -16.62 -0.11
C LEU A 79 -14.91 -17.18 -0.96
#